data_AF-A0A5N5JGE2-F1
#
_entry.id   AF-A0A5N5JGE2-F1
#
_cell.length_a   1.000
_cell.length_b   1.000
_cell.length_c   1.000
_cell.angle_alpha   90.00
_cell.angle_beta   90.00
_cell.angle_gamma   90.00
#
_symmetry.space_group_name_H-M   'P 1'
#
loop_
_entity.id
_entity.type
_entity.pdbx_description
1 polymer ?
#
loop_
_entity_poly.entity_id
_entity_poly.type
_entity_poly.pdbx_seq_one_letter_code
_entity_poly.pdbx_strand_id
1 'polypeptide(L)'
;MSQPCKICDAITHMIQTRIDKEFNEHIEITEADDAASWNCTVHEPVLIGDNLHDTGIIKRDSLTVWLHKNAGSPVFGINGGSTLHLVRRDDVPGHCGMGRVVRDPEWIDVDVIRGFINNCMRRHGEVCEGFPFYRQNEMATADLPRPAFFIDLYASCIVSGSQVPVEKPFVSLSYVRGSGTDEDAQVYLSLTKANLEALQQPGALDEAALERLNPLRTIPATFGDAMRLVALLGIQYLWIDRLCIIQDDSAAKEVENAKTAYIASRAAFVLAECDGSDATHGIRGVAGVSLQPRSFPQRVYPFGNDEAFIRMTGLQLGYKLSRKETDSTHPYPLRAPSRAETATARRVLCFEMDTVQWACRS
;
A
#
# COMPACT_ATOMS: atom_id res chain seq x y z
N MET A 1 19.26 -8.09 -44.87
CA MET A 1 18.12 -8.46 -43.99
C MET A 1 18.72 -8.67 -42.63
N SER A 2 18.39 -7.83 -41.64
CA SER A 2 18.82 -8.04 -40.26
C SER A 2 18.39 -9.43 -39.81
N GLN A 3 19.27 -10.18 -39.13
CA GLN A 3 18.89 -11.46 -38.56
C GLN A 3 17.72 -11.26 -37.57
N PRO A 4 16.76 -12.20 -37.51
CA PRO A 4 15.63 -12.13 -36.60
C PRO A 4 16.14 -12.18 -35.16
N CYS A 5 15.57 -11.33 -34.30
CA CYS A 5 15.97 -11.26 -32.89
C CYS A 5 15.07 -12.16 -32.06
N LYS A 6 15.64 -13.22 -31.49
CA LYS A 6 14.90 -14.22 -30.70
C LYS A 6 14.15 -13.61 -29.51
N ILE A 7 14.77 -12.65 -28.83
CA ILE A 7 14.16 -11.97 -27.67
C ILE A 7 12.96 -11.13 -28.11
N CYS A 8 13.10 -10.36 -29.20
CA CYS A 8 11.99 -9.55 -29.72
C CYS A 8 10.83 -10.42 -30.21
N ASP A 9 11.13 -11.53 -30.88
CA ASP A 9 10.13 -12.49 -31.36
C ASP A 9 9.36 -13.10 -30.20
N ALA A 10 10.06 -13.50 -29.13
CA ALA A 10 9.44 -14.05 -27.92
C ALA A 10 8.56 -13.04 -27.17
N ILE A 11 9.02 -11.79 -27.00
CA ILE A 11 8.22 -10.72 -26.40
C ILE A 11 6.95 -10.49 -27.24
N THR A 12 7.09 -10.41 -28.56
CA THR A 12 5.97 -10.19 -29.48
C THR A 12 4.97 -11.35 -29.41
N HIS A 13 5.46 -12.60 -29.37
CA HIS A 13 4.63 -13.79 -29.24
C HIS A 13 3.87 -13.81 -27.90
N MET A 14 4.50 -13.42 -26.80
CA MET A 14 3.85 -13.27 -25.49
C MET A 14 2.71 -12.24 -25.55
N ILE A 15 2.95 -11.09 -26.18
CA ILE A 15 1.96 -10.00 -26.32
C ILE A 15 0.74 -10.47 -27.13
N GLN A 16 0.98 -11.15 -28.25
CA GLN A 16 -0.06 -11.66 -29.15
C GLN A 16 -0.81 -12.87 -28.57
N THR A 17 -0.20 -13.61 -27.65
CA THR A 17 -0.87 -14.70 -26.94
C THR A 17 -2.06 -14.13 -26.18
N ARG A 18 -3.23 -14.77 -26.27
CA ARG A 18 -4.45 -14.31 -25.57
C ARG A 18 -4.23 -14.20 -24.06
N ILE A 19 -4.95 -13.29 -23.39
CA ILE A 19 -4.79 -13.03 -21.94
C ILE A 19 -5.13 -14.24 -21.05
N ASP A 20 -6.02 -15.11 -21.52
CA ASP A 20 -6.48 -16.33 -20.82
C ASP A 20 -5.57 -17.55 -21.04
N LYS A 21 -4.52 -17.41 -21.85
CA LYS A 21 -3.56 -18.49 -22.11
C LYS A 21 -2.25 -18.25 -21.37
N GLU A 22 -1.74 -19.33 -20.81
CA GLU A 22 -0.39 -19.35 -20.24
C GLU A 22 0.67 -19.22 -21.34
N PHE A 23 1.77 -18.56 -21.00
CA PHE A 23 2.95 -18.42 -21.84
C PHE A 23 4.19 -18.54 -20.96
N ASN A 24 5.14 -19.38 -21.36
CA ASN A 24 6.40 -19.55 -20.65
C ASN A 24 7.51 -19.77 -21.68
N GLU A 25 8.49 -18.87 -21.70
CA GLU A 25 9.65 -18.99 -22.58
C GLU A 25 10.93 -18.60 -21.83
N HIS A 26 12.01 -19.31 -22.13
CA HIS A 26 13.31 -19.12 -21.49
C HIS A 26 14.37 -19.11 -22.59
N ILE A 27 15.13 -18.02 -22.68
CA ILE A 27 16.09 -17.78 -23.75
C ILE A 27 17.45 -17.51 -23.12
N GLU A 28 18.43 -18.32 -23.49
CA GLU A 28 19.83 -18.14 -23.15
C GLU A 28 20.60 -17.81 -24.43
N ILE A 29 21.30 -16.67 -24.43
CA ILE A 29 22.16 -16.26 -25.53
C ILE A 29 23.51 -15.79 -25.00
N THR A 30 24.55 -15.97 -25.82
CA THR A 30 25.83 -15.29 -25.68
C THR A 30 26.06 -14.40 -26.89
N GLU A 31 26.95 -13.41 -26.80
CA GLU A 31 27.28 -12.57 -27.95
C GLU A 31 27.83 -13.40 -29.13
N ALA A 32 28.57 -14.48 -28.83
CA ALA A 32 29.12 -15.38 -29.84
C ALA A 32 28.03 -16.23 -30.53
N ASP A 33 27.00 -16.65 -29.80
CA ASP A 33 25.95 -17.53 -30.31
C ASP A 33 24.85 -16.77 -31.09
N ASP A 34 24.56 -15.53 -30.69
CA ASP A 34 23.48 -14.72 -31.28
C ASP A 34 23.75 -13.22 -31.16
N ALA A 35 24.75 -12.74 -31.89
CA ALA A 35 25.13 -11.33 -31.91
C ALA A 35 23.98 -10.38 -32.30
N ALA A 36 23.03 -10.85 -33.12
CA ALA A 36 21.87 -10.08 -33.57
C ALA A 36 20.88 -9.84 -32.44
N SER A 37 20.58 -10.85 -31.64
CA SER A 37 19.76 -10.71 -30.44
C SER A 37 20.53 -10.00 -29.32
N TRP A 38 21.83 -10.22 -29.19
CA TRP A 38 22.65 -9.58 -28.17
C TRP A 38 22.72 -8.05 -28.31
N ASN A 39 22.83 -7.55 -29.54
CA ASN A 39 23.00 -6.13 -29.86
C ASN A 39 21.72 -5.48 -30.40
N CYS A 40 20.55 -6.02 -30.08
CA CYS A 40 19.29 -5.53 -30.62
C CYS A 40 18.80 -4.26 -29.91
N THR A 41 18.87 -3.13 -30.61
CA THR A 41 18.42 -1.82 -30.12
C THR A 41 16.92 -1.75 -29.77
N VAL A 42 16.10 -2.68 -30.27
CA VAL A 42 14.65 -2.69 -30.03
C VAL A 42 14.30 -3.11 -28.61
N HIS A 43 14.98 -4.12 -28.07
CA HIS A 43 14.77 -4.59 -26.70
C HIS A 43 15.83 -4.09 -25.72
N GLU A 44 16.90 -3.46 -26.21
CA GLU A 44 17.99 -2.91 -25.40
C GLU A 44 17.49 -2.05 -24.22
N PRO A 45 16.50 -1.14 -24.36
CA PRO A 45 15.99 -0.36 -23.22
C PRO A 45 15.40 -1.23 -22.11
N VAL A 46 14.77 -2.35 -22.48
CA VAL A 46 14.18 -3.32 -21.56
C VAL A 46 15.27 -4.13 -20.85
N LEU A 47 16.39 -4.42 -21.53
CA LEU A 47 17.53 -5.13 -20.95
C LEU A 47 18.40 -4.28 -20.01
N ILE A 48 18.72 -3.05 -20.42
CA ILE A 48 19.59 -2.12 -19.65
C ILE A 48 18.86 -1.56 -18.43
N GLY A 49 17.52 -1.56 -18.46
CA GLY A 49 16.68 -0.96 -17.44
C GLY A 49 16.79 -1.54 -16.03
N ASP A 50 17.46 -2.68 -15.86
CA ASP A 50 17.21 -3.57 -14.74
C ASP A 50 18.16 -3.48 -13.53
N ASN A 51 19.03 -2.45 -13.44
CA ASN A 51 19.94 -2.33 -12.30
C ASN A 51 20.00 -0.90 -11.72
N LEU A 52 19.62 -0.79 -10.44
CA LEU A 52 19.95 0.38 -9.59
C LEU A 52 21.43 0.40 -9.16
N HIS A 53 22.19 -0.66 -9.46
CA HIS A 53 23.62 -0.80 -9.16
C HIS A 53 24.48 -1.06 -10.41
N ASP A 54 24.00 -0.80 -11.63
CA ASP A 54 24.82 -1.09 -12.80
C ASP A 54 25.90 -0.04 -13.00
N THR A 55 27.13 -0.45 -12.74
CA THR A 55 28.37 0.19 -13.19
C THR A 55 28.77 -0.26 -14.60
N GLY A 56 27.85 -0.88 -15.38
CA GLY A 56 28.09 -1.35 -16.74
C GLY A 56 28.63 -2.79 -16.83
N ILE A 57 28.23 -3.67 -15.89
CA ILE A 57 28.76 -5.03 -15.79
C ILE A 57 27.61 -6.04 -15.62
N ILE A 58 26.75 -6.16 -16.64
CA ILE A 58 26.36 -7.51 -17.04
C ILE A 58 27.69 -8.22 -17.34
N LYS A 59 28.00 -9.33 -16.67
CA LYS A 59 29.03 -10.24 -17.18
C LYS A 59 28.57 -10.61 -18.57
N ARG A 60 29.13 -9.97 -19.61
CA ARG A 60 28.74 -10.06 -21.02
C ARG A 60 28.97 -11.45 -21.62
N ASP A 61 29.18 -12.46 -20.78
CA ASP A 61 29.51 -13.81 -21.19
C ASP A 61 28.21 -14.61 -21.46
N SER A 62 27.10 -14.32 -20.78
CA SER A 62 25.80 -14.92 -21.05
C SER A 62 24.63 -14.06 -20.55
N LEU A 63 23.55 -14.02 -21.35
CA LEU A 63 22.28 -13.37 -21.04
C LEU A 63 21.19 -14.43 -20.99
N THR A 64 20.48 -14.46 -19.87
CA THR A 64 19.28 -15.29 -19.71
C THR A 64 18.09 -14.38 -19.51
N VAL A 65 17.07 -14.53 -20.35
CA VAL A 65 15.78 -13.86 -20.21
C VAL A 65 14.68 -14.89 -20.06
N TRP A 66 13.68 -14.57 -19.26
CA TRP A 66 12.50 -15.39 -19.07
C TRP A 66 11.25 -14.55 -19.26
N LEU A 67 10.26 -15.13 -19.91
CA LEU A 67 8.96 -14.53 -20.17
C LEU A 67 7.90 -15.45 -19.59
N HIS A 68 7.06 -14.89 -18.71
CA HIS A 68 5.99 -15.64 -18.08
C HIS A 68 4.67 -14.88 -18.20
N LYS A 69 3.58 -15.62 -18.42
CA LYS A 69 2.23 -15.10 -18.41
C LYS A 69 1.31 -16.08 -17.66
N ASN A 70 1.44 -16.11 -16.35
CA ASN A 70 0.60 -16.94 -15.50
C ASN A 70 -0.55 -16.10 -14.96
N ALA A 71 -1.78 -16.62 -15.02
CA ALA A 71 -3.00 -15.94 -14.60
C ALA A 71 -3.19 -14.52 -15.20
N GLY A 72 -2.77 -14.32 -16.47
CA GLY A 72 -2.93 -13.04 -17.17
C GLY A 72 -1.96 -11.93 -16.75
N SER A 73 -0.89 -12.24 -16.00
CA SER A 73 0.18 -11.28 -15.67
C SER A 73 1.38 -11.47 -16.59
N PRO A 74 1.53 -10.71 -17.69
CA PRO A 74 2.72 -10.79 -18.54
C PRO A 74 3.90 -10.12 -17.84
N VAL A 75 4.91 -10.94 -17.59
CA VAL A 75 6.10 -10.57 -16.85
C VAL A 75 7.32 -10.92 -17.70
N PHE A 76 8.22 -9.96 -17.81
CA PHE A 76 9.53 -10.11 -18.42
C PHE A 76 10.59 -10.02 -17.33
N GLY A 77 11.49 -10.99 -17.26
CA GLY A 77 12.59 -10.93 -16.31
C GLY A 77 13.93 -11.30 -16.93
N ILE A 78 14.98 -10.79 -16.30
CA ILE A 78 16.36 -10.94 -16.74
C ILE A 78 17.18 -11.57 -15.60
N ASN A 79 18.20 -12.33 -15.95
CA ASN A 79 19.17 -12.83 -14.99
C ASN A 79 19.72 -11.69 -14.10
N GLY A 80 19.82 -11.90 -12.79
CA GLY A 80 20.09 -10.82 -11.82
C GLY A 80 18.85 -10.39 -11.01
N GLY A 81 17.69 -10.96 -11.35
CA GLY A 81 16.58 -11.11 -10.42
C GLY A 81 15.55 -10.01 -10.46
N SER A 82 15.41 -9.29 -11.55
CA SER A 82 14.37 -8.26 -11.65
C SER A 82 13.39 -8.42 -12.80
N THR A 83 12.27 -7.74 -12.60
CA THR A 83 10.96 -8.13 -13.10
C THR A 83 10.26 -6.90 -13.62
N LEU A 84 9.98 -6.91 -14.91
CA LEU A 84 9.31 -5.86 -15.65
C LEU A 84 7.90 -6.31 -16.04
N HIS A 85 6.95 -5.39 -15.97
CA HIS A 85 5.56 -5.61 -16.34
C HIS A 85 5.25 -4.86 -17.62
N LEU A 86 4.60 -5.54 -18.56
CA LEU A 86 4.10 -4.90 -19.77
C LEU A 86 3.07 -3.84 -19.40
N VAL A 87 3.28 -2.62 -19.88
CA VAL A 87 2.35 -1.49 -19.73
C VAL A 87 1.06 -1.81 -20.45
N ARG A 88 -0.06 -1.69 -19.75
CA ARG A 88 -1.38 -1.86 -20.30
C ARG A 88 -1.70 -0.74 -21.29
N ARG A 89 -2.21 -1.14 -22.45
CA ARG A 89 -2.73 -0.24 -23.48
C ARG A 89 -4.25 -0.31 -23.53
N ASP A 90 -4.91 0.71 -23.02
CA ASP A 90 -6.38 0.77 -23.02
C ASP A 90 -6.98 1.05 -24.41
N ASP A 91 -6.17 1.53 -25.35
CA ASP A 91 -6.51 1.75 -26.76
C ASP A 91 -6.52 0.46 -27.60
N VAL A 92 -5.97 -0.65 -27.07
CA VAL A 92 -5.86 -1.93 -27.78
C VAL A 92 -6.79 -2.97 -27.12
N PRO A 93 -7.91 -3.36 -27.77
CA PRO A 93 -8.82 -4.36 -27.23
C PRO A 93 -8.13 -5.69 -26.94
N GLY A 94 -8.24 -6.17 -25.70
CA GLY A 94 -7.66 -7.45 -25.28
C GLY A 94 -6.14 -7.43 -25.05
N HIS A 95 -5.51 -6.25 -25.00
CA HIS A 95 -4.11 -6.11 -24.63
C HIS A 95 -3.83 -6.76 -23.27
N CYS A 96 -2.73 -7.51 -23.18
CA CYS A 96 -2.46 -8.34 -22.02
C CYS A 96 -1.69 -7.61 -20.91
N GLY A 97 -1.25 -6.36 -21.14
CA GLY A 97 -0.48 -5.58 -20.19
C GLY A 97 -1.24 -5.30 -18.88
N MET A 98 -0.47 -5.25 -17.80
CA MET A 98 -0.99 -5.07 -16.43
C MET A 98 -0.32 -3.88 -15.72
N GLY A 99 0.80 -3.38 -16.25
CA GLY A 99 1.48 -2.20 -15.74
C GLY A 99 0.70 -0.93 -16.04
N ARG A 100 0.72 0.03 -15.13
CA ARG A 100 0.17 1.38 -15.35
C ARG A 100 1.28 2.40 -15.29
N VAL A 101 1.39 3.23 -16.33
CA VAL A 101 2.25 4.42 -16.29
C VAL A 101 1.59 5.45 -15.36
N VAL A 102 2.33 5.85 -14.35
CA VAL A 102 1.95 6.88 -13.39
C VAL A 102 2.27 8.23 -14.02
N ARG A 103 1.23 9.02 -14.33
CA ARG A 103 1.38 10.32 -14.97
C ARG A 103 1.93 11.38 -14.02
N ASP A 104 1.54 11.31 -12.76
CA ASP A 104 1.96 12.23 -11.71
C ASP A 104 2.80 11.47 -10.65
N PRO A 105 4.13 11.68 -10.63
CA PRO A 105 5.02 11.02 -9.68
C PRO A 105 4.85 11.54 -8.24
N GLU A 106 4.28 12.73 -8.06
CA GLU A 106 4.16 13.42 -6.78
C GLU A 106 2.80 13.19 -6.12
N TRP A 107 1.74 13.06 -6.92
CA TRP A 107 0.36 12.99 -6.45
C TRP A 107 -0.38 11.76 -6.96
N ILE A 108 -0.84 10.95 -6.01
CA ILE A 108 -1.75 9.83 -6.18
C ILE A 108 -3.14 10.41 -6.35
N ASP A 109 -3.74 10.10 -7.50
CA ASP A 109 -5.17 10.29 -7.72
C ASP A 109 -5.95 9.33 -6.80
N VAL A 110 -6.81 9.90 -5.95
CA VAL A 110 -7.64 9.15 -4.99
C VAL A 110 -8.56 8.15 -5.69
N ASP A 111 -8.90 8.35 -6.98
CA ASP A 111 -9.69 7.39 -7.74
C ASP A 111 -8.96 6.08 -8.00
N VAL A 112 -7.62 6.08 -7.95
CA VAL A 112 -6.82 4.83 -7.93
C VAL A 112 -7.12 4.03 -6.67
N ILE A 113 -7.16 4.68 -5.51
CA ILE A 113 -7.46 4.05 -4.22
C ILE A 113 -8.91 3.54 -4.20
N ARG A 114 -9.87 4.35 -4.65
CA ARG A 114 -11.27 3.92 -4.82
C ARG A 114 -11.35 2.71 -5.77
N GLY A 115 -10.56 2.72 -6.84
CA GLY A 115 -10.43 1.62 -7.78
C GLY A 115 -9.98 0.32 -7.11
N PHE A 116 -9.00 0.36 -6.20
CA PHE A 116 -8.57 -0.81 -5.43
C PHE A 116 -9.71 -1.41 -4.60
N ILE A 117 -10.40 -0.55 -3.83
CA ILE A 117 -11.51 -0.96 -2.96
C ILE A 117 -12.64 -1.57 -3.80
N ASN A 118 -13.07 -0.87 -4.85
CA ASN A 118 -14.17 -1.31 -5.73
C ASN A 118 -13.83 -2.61 -6.47
N ASN A 119 -12.60 -2.77 -6.94
CA ASN A 119 -12.16 -3.98 -7.62
C ASN A 119 -12.13 -5.17 -6.66
N CYS A 120 -11.60 -4.96 -5.44
CA CYS A 120 -11.59 -5.98 -4.39
C CYS A 120 -13.02 -6.46 -4.07
N MET A 121 -13.96 -5.53 -3.85
CA MET A 121 -15.37 -5.89 -3.59
C MET A 121 -16.01 -6.64 -4.76
N ARG A 122 -15.79 -6.18 -6.00
CA ARG A 122 -16.37 -6.82 -7.20
C ARG A 122 -15.80 -8.20 -7.50
N ARG A 123 -14.49 -8.40 -7.29
CA ARG A 123 -13.82 -9.66 -7.66
C ARG A 123 -13.87 -10.71 -6.57
N HIS A 124 -13.79 -10.29 -5.30
CA HIS A 124 -13.73 -11.23 -4.19
C HIS A 124 -15.10 -11.43 -3.53
N GLY A 125 -16.05 -10.48 -3.65
CA GLY A 125 -17.44 -10.65 -3.20
C GLY A 125 -17.58 -11.18 -1.77
N GLU A 126 -18.41 -12.21 -1.58
CA GLU A 126 -18.66 -12.88 -0.29
C GLU A 126 -17.43 -13.58 0.30
N VAL A 127 -16.50 -14.05 -0.55
CA VAL A 127 -15.19 -14.55 -0.08
C VAL A 127 -14.43 -13.43 0.63
N CYS A 128 -14.70 -12.18 0.23
CA CYS A 128 -14.29 -10.95 0.89
C CYS A 128 -15.25 -10.42 1.96
N GLU A 129 -16.29 -11.15 2.35
CA GLU A 129 -17.11 -10.84 3.55
C GLU A 129 -16.94 -11.89 4.67
N GLY A 130 -16.57 -13.14 4.36
CA GLY A 130 -16.37 -14.23 5.36
C GLY A 130 -15.05 -14.31 6.17
N PHE A 131 -14.23 -13.26 6.25
CA PHE A 131 -12.94 -13.22 6.96
C PHE A 131 -13.02 -12.25 8.15
N PRO A 132 -12.44 -12.58 9.32
CA PRO A 132 -11.73 -13.84 9.61
C PRO A 132 -12.69 -15.02 9.59
N PHE A 133 -12.15 -16.23 9.44
CA PHE A 133 -12.89 -17.49 9.61
C PHE A 133 -13.37 -17.70 11.08
N TYR A 134 -13.76 -16.65 11.79
CA TYR A 134 -14.60 -16.79 12.97
C TYR A 134 -15.92 -17.35 12.48
N ARG A 135 -16.11 -18.65 12.75
CA ARG A 135 -17.31 -19.42 12.40
C ARG A 135 -18.54 -18.55 12.62
N GLN A 136 -19.36 -18.43 11.58
CA GLN A 136 -20.65 -17.72 11.58
C GLN A 136 -21.67 -18.25 12.61
N ASN A 137 -21.30 -19.13 13.55
CA ASN A 137 -22.22 -19.94 14.33
C ASN A 137 -22.19 -19.78 15.86
N GLU A 138 -21.48 -18.82 16.48
CA GLU A 138 -21.41 -18.80 17.96
C GLU A 138 -21.64 -17.46 18.69
N MET A 139 -21.73 -16.30 18.02
CA MET A 139 -22.06 -15.03 18.71
C MET A 139 -23.05 -14.18 17.93
N ALA A 140 -24.09 -13.69 18.61
CA ALA A 140 -24.94 -12.65 18.06
C ALA A 140 -24.08 -11.41 17.77
N THR A 141 -24.41 -10.67 16.71
CA THR A 141 -23.68 -9.46 16.30
C THR A 141 -23.56 -8.41 17.41
N ALA A 142 -24.48 -8.43 18.39
CA ALA A 142 -24.48 -7.57 19.57
C ALA A 142 -23.37 -7.90 20.60
N ASP A 143 -22.87 -9.14 20.63
CA ASP A 143 -21.91 -9.63 21.64
C ASP A 143 -20.46 -9.48 21.19
N LEU A 144 -20.23 -9.07 19.95
CA LEU A 144 -18.90 -8.93 19.36
C LEU A 144 -18.08 -7.82 20.06
N PRO A 145 -16.80 -8.05 20.37
CA PRO A 145 -15.94 -7.05 20.98
C PRO A 145 -15.89 -5.79 20.12
N ARG A 146 -16.25 -4.63 20.67
CA ARG A 146 -16.16 -3.35 19.95
C ARG A 146 -15.07 -2.46 20.55
N PRO A 147 -14.45 -1.60 19.73
CA PRO A 147 -13.72 -0.45 20.24
C PRO A 147 -14.55 0.32 21.26
N ALA A 148 -13.90 0.79 22.32
CA ALA A 148 -14.56 1.67 23.29
C ALA A 148 -15.05 2.97 22.63
N PHE A 149 -14.27 3.50 21.70
CA PHE A 149 -14.55 4.76 21.01
C PHE A 149 -14.19 4.70 19.53
N PHE A 150 -14.79 5.61 18.76
CA PHE A 150 -14.42 5.93 17.38
C PHE A 150 -14.29 7.44 17.21
N ILE A 151 -13.55 7.86 16.19
CA ILE A 151 -13.63 9.21 15.67
C ILE A 151 -14.77 9.23 14.64
N ASP A 152 -15.77 10.08 14.86
CA ASP A 152 -16.76 10.43 13.84
C ASP A 152 -16.19 11.59 13.01
N LEU A 153 -15.80 11.27 11.77
CA LEU A 153 -15.16 12.23 10.86
C LEU A 153 -16.11 13.31 10.36
N TYR A 154 -17.42 13.10 10.45
CA TYR A 154 -18.40 14.07 9.97
C TYR A 154 -18.83 15.01 11.09
N ALA A 155 -18.96 14.49 12.31
CA ALA A 155 -19.18 15.30 13.49
C ALA A 155 -17.89 15.92 14.05
N SER A 156 -16.71 15.50 13.56
CA SER A 156 -15.38 15.94 14.01
C SER A 156 -15.21 15.80 15.53
N CYS A 157 -15.56 14.63 16.06
CA CYS A 157 -15.50 14.34 17.50
C CYS A 157 -15.30 12.84 17.79
N ILE A 158 -15.07 12.52 19.06
CA ILE A 158 -15.03 11.14 19.56
C ILE A 158 -16.44 10.71 19.93
N VAL A 159 -16.83 9.49 19.55
CA VAL A 159 -18.13 8.89 19.90
C VAL A 159 -17.94 7.54 20.57
N SER A 160 -18.87 7.17 21.45
CA SER A 160 -18.82 5.85 22.09
C SER A 160 -19.06 4.75 21.06
N GLY A 161 -18.25 3.70 21.07
CA GLY A 161 -18.42 2.56 20.18
C GLY A 161 -19.72 1.80 20.38
N SER A 162 -20.37 1.96 21.53
CA SER A 162 -21.73 1.44 21.76
C SER A 162 -22.82 2.16 20.97
N GLN A 163 -22.58 3.43 20.58
CA GLN A 163 -23.52 4.27 19.83
C GLN A 163 -23.39 4.08 18.32
N VAL A 164 -22.25 3.56 17.86
CA VAL A 164 -22.01 3.31 16.43
C VAL A 164 -22.74 2.02 16.00
N PRO A 165 -23.62 2.08 14.96
CA PRO A 165 -24.30 0.90 14.46
C PRO A 165 -23.32 -0.15 13.93
N VAL A 166 -23.59 -1.44 14.17
CA VAL A 166 -22.67 -2.55 13.90
C VAL A 166 -22.40 -2.74 12.40
N GLU A 167 -23.37 -2.36 11.57
CA GLU A 167 -23.31 -2.41 10.12
C GLU A 167 -22.50 -1.26 9.49
N LYS A 168 -22.17 -0.22 10.27
CA LYS A 168 -21.40 0.92 9.75
C LYS A 168 -19.92 0.52 9.62
N PRO A 169 -19.32 0.70 8.43
CA PRO A 169 -17.90 0.42 8.26
C PRO A 169 -17.07 1.46 9.00
N PHE A 170 -15.90 1.02 9.48
CA PHE A 170 -14.87 1.89 10.02
C PHE A 170 -13.50 1.51 9.45
N VAL A 171 -12.57 2.45 9.46
CA VAL A 171 -11.14 2.20 9.13
C VAL A 171 -10.34 2.20 10.42
N SER A 172 -9.28 1.38 10.48
CA SER A 172 -8.30 1.44 11.56
C SER A 172 -6.98 1.97 11.02
N LEU A 173 -6.32 2.88 11.74
CA LEU A 173 -5.01 3.41 11.39
C LEU A 173 -3.90 2.62 12.08
N SER A 174 -2.91 2.17 11.29
CA SER A 174 -1.66 1.61 11.76
C SER A 174 -0.51 2.55 11.37
N TYR A 175 0.28 2.98 12.33
CA TYR A 175 1.33 3.99 12.17
C TYR A 175 2.43 3.82 13.23
N VAL A 176 3.59 4.41 13.00
CA VAL A 176 4.69 4.38 13.96
C VAL A 176 4.46 5.43 15.04
N ARG A 177 4.53 5.04 16.32
CA ARG A 177 4.28 5.97 17.43
C ARG A 177 5.47 6.89 17.75
N GLY A 178 6.69 6.58 17.28
CA GLY A 178 7.94 7.25 17.64
C GLY A 178 8.66 6.60 18.84
N SER A 179 9.88 7.08 19.15
CA SER A 179 10.75 6.55 20.21
C SER A 179 10.22 6.80 21.64
N GLY A 180 9.12 7.53 21.78
CA GLY A 180 8.40 7.63 23.04
C GLY A 180 9.19 8.31 24.15
N THR A 181 10.02 9.31 23.83
CA THR A 181 10.50 10.23 24.86
C THR A 181 9.29 10.92 25.49
N ASP A 182 9.33 11.16 26.80
CA ASP A 182 8.22 11.78 27.54
C ASP A 182 7.79 13.14 26.96
N GLU A 183 8.66 13.80 26.20
CA GLU A 183 8.37 15.05 25.49
C GLU A 183 7.36 14.86 24.35
N ASP A 184 7.48 13.81 23.52
CA ASP A 184 6.54 13.51 22.42
C ASP A 184 5.15 13.06 22.92
N ALA A 185 5.12 12.42 24.09
CA ALA A 185 3.86 12.00 24.72
C ALA A 185 3.03 13.18 25.25
N GLN A 186 3.66 14.33 25.51
CA GLN A 186 2.96 15.52 26.00
C GLN A 186 2.46 16.46 24.90
N VAL A 187 3.10 16.46 23.73
CA VAL A 187 2.79 17.40 22.62
C VAL A 187 1.63 16.95 21.74
N TYR A 188 1.37 15.65 21.63
CA TYR A 188 0.29 15.16 20.76
C TYR A 188 -1.01 14.88 21.49
N LEU A 189 -2.13 15.20 20.84
CA LEU A 189 -3.46 14.91 21.36
C LEU A 189 -3.60 13.40 21.63
N SER A 190 -4.09 13.10 22.83
CA SER A 190 -4.36 11.75 23.31
C SER A 190 -5.66 11.77 24.09
N LEU A 191 -6.47 10.71 23.96
CA LEU A 191 -7.69 10.59 24.74
C LEU A 191 -7.32 10.26 26.20
N THR A 192 -7.83 11.05 27.14
CA THR A 192 -7.68 10.84 28.57
C THR A 192 -9.02 10.95 29.26
N LYS A 193 -9.11 10.53 30.53
CA LYS A 193 -10.36 10.72 31.31
C LYS A 193 -10.74 12.19 31.41
N ALA A 194 -9.74 13.08 31.53
CA ALA A 194 -9.95 14.51 31.73
C ALA A 194 -10.48 15.24 30.49
N ASN A 195 -10.16 14.78 29.28
CA ASN A 195 -10.59 15.45 28.04
C ASN A 195 -11.70 14.71 27.29
N LEU A 196 -12.12 13.52 27.74
CA LEU A 196 -13.14 12.69 27.08
C LEU A 196 -14.43 13.47 26.78
N GLU A 197 -15.05 14.08 27.80
CA GLU A 197 -16.33 14.78 27.62
C GLU A 197 -16.23 15.94 26.62
N ALA A 198 -15.10 16.64 26.62
CA ALA A 198 -14.85 17.74 25.71
C ALA A 198 -14.60 17.25 24.27
N LEU A 199 -13.83 16.17 24.11
CA LEU A 199 -13.59 15.55 22.80
C LEU A 199 -14.83 14.84 22.22
N GLN A 200 -15.85 14.59 23.04
CA GLN A 200 -17.15 14.08 22.58
C GLN A 200 -18.08 15.16 22.01
N GLN A 201 -17.76 16.45 22.21
CA GLN A 201 -18.55 17.52 21.62
C GLN A 201 -18.34 17.60 20.10
N PRO A 202 -19.40 17.76 19.29
CA PRO A 202 -19.25 17.99 17.85
C PRO A 202 -18.30 19.15 17.56
N GLY A 203 -17.39 18.96 16.60
CA GLY A 203 -16.35 19.94 16.23
C GLY A 203 -15.15 19.97 17.17
N ALA A 204 -15.07 19.12 18.19
CA ALA A 204 -13.96 19.15 19.16
C ALA A 204 -12.59 18.82 18.57
N LEU A 205 -12.55 18.14 17.41
CA LEU A 205 -11.32 17.83 16.68
C LEU A 205 -10.99 18.87 15.60
N ASP A 206 -11.79 19.92 15.46
CA ASP A 206 -11.48 21.04 14.57
C ASP A 206 -10.31 21.86 15.12
N GLU A 207 -9.48 22.41 14.24
CA GLU A 207 -8.29 23.19 14.58
C GLU A 207 -8.59 24.29 15.61
N ALA A 208 -9.63 25.09 15.36
CA ALA A 208 -10.04 26.17 16.26
C ALA A 208 -10.55 25.67 17.63
N ALA A 209 -11.13 24.46 17.71
CA ALA A 209 -11.58 23.88 18.97
C ALA A 209 -10.41 23.31 19.78
N LEU A 210 -9.46 22.65 19.11
CA LEU A 210 -8.25 22.11 19.72
C LEU A 210 -7.36 23.22 20.30
N GLU A 211 -7.19 24.32 19.57
CA GLU A 211 -6.48 25.51 20.07
C GLU A 211 -7.10 26.05 21.37
N ARG A 212 -8.43 26.01 21.50
CA ARG A 212 -9.11 26.44 22.73
C ARG A 212 -9.02 25.41 23.85
N LEU A 213 -9.09 24.11 23.52
CA LEU A 213 -9.09 23.03 24.50
C LEU A 213 -7.71 22.87 25.15
N ASN A 214 -6.66 22.83 24.33
CA ASN A 214 -5.29 22.71 24.80
C ASN A 214 -4.30 23.17 23.71
N PRO A 215 -3.85 24.45 23.71
CA PRO A 215 -2.96 25.00 22.69
C PRO A 215 -1.64 24.24 22.50
N LEU A 216 -1.23 23.48 23.51
CA LEU A 216 0.02 22.70 23.49
C LEU A 216 -0.14 21.32 22.87
N ARG A 217 -1.38 20.88 22.59
CA ARG A 217 -1.67 19.55 22.05
C ARG A 217 -2.19 19.63 20.63
N THR A 218 -1.42 19.08 19.70
CA THR A 218 -1.75 19.07 18.27
C THR A 218 -2.15 17.69 17.79
N ILE A 219 -2.95 17.62 16.71
CA ILE A 219 -3.16 16.38 15.97
C ILE A 219 -1.91 16.14 15.10
N PRO A 220 -1.22 15.00 15.24
CA PRO A 220 -0.10 14.64 14.37
C PRO A 220 -0.50 14.61 12.90
N ALA A 221 0.45 14.93 12.00
CA ALA A 221 0.19 14.98 10.56
C ALA A 221 -0.40 13.67 10.01
N THR A 222 0.12 12.51 10.44
CA THR A 222 -0.40 11.20 10.03
C THR A 222 -1.86 11.00 10.42
N PHE A 223 -2.30 11.54 11.56
CA PHE A 223 -3.69 11.42 12.01
C PHE A 223 -4.59 12.35 11.19
N GLY A 224 -4.17 13.60 10.99
CA GLY A 224 -4.90 14.57 10.17
C GLY A 224 -5.08 14.09 8.74
N ASP A 225 -4.02 13.57 8.13
CA ASP A 225 -4.08 12.99 6.78
C ASP A 225 -4.96 11.74 6.73
N ALA A 226 -4.89 10.86 7.73
CA ALA A 226 -5.76 9.68 7.81
C ALA A 226 -7.24 10.07 7.93
N MET A 227 -7.57 11.04 8.79
CA MET A 227 -8.94 11.57 8.94
C MET A 227 -9.46 12.12 7.60
N ARG A 228 -8.67 12.95 6.92
CA ARG A 228 -9.02 13.52 5.61
C ARG A 228 -9.18 12.43 4.54
N LEU A 229 -8.25 11.48 4.45
CA LEU A 229 -8.30 10.40 3.47
C LEU A 229 -9.54 9.52 3.65
N VAL A 230 -9.81 9.10 4.87
CA VAL A 230 -10.92 8.19 5.18
C VAL A 230 -12.27 8.88 4.93
N ALA A 231 -12.39 10.16 5.29
CA ALA A 231 -13.55 10.97 4.95
C ALA A 231 -13.74 11.12 3.43
N LEU A 232 -12.65 11.37 2.69
CA LEU A 232 -12.66 11.49 1.22
C LEU A 232 -13.03 10.17 0.52
N LEU A 233 -12.76 9.03 1.17
CA LEU A 233 -13.20 7.70 0.74
C LEU A 233 -14.66 7.39 1.13
N GLY A 234 -15.34 8.31 1.83
CA GLY A 234 -16.76 8.20 2.19
C GLY A 234 -17.02 7.31 3.40
N ILE A 235 -16.01 7.04 4.23
CA ILE A 235 -16.16 6.28 5.47
C ILE A 235 -16.21 7.26 6.63
N GLN A 236 -17.23 7.13 7.49
CA GLN A 236 -17.49 8.08 8.57
C GLN A 236 -16.64 7.83 9.82
N TYR A 237 -16.31 6.56 10.11
CA TYR A 237 -15.69 6.19 11.37
C TYR A 237 -14.24 5.77 11.19
N LEU A 238 -13.36 6.33 12.03
CA LEU A 238 -11.94 6.01 12.09
C LEU A 238 -11.56 5.59 13.51
N TRP A 239 -10.74 4.57 13.61
CA TRP A 239 -10.12 4.14 14.86
C TRP A 239 -8.63 4.43 14.84
N ILE A 240 -8.16 5.21 15.82
CA ILE A 240 -6.75 5.48 16.09
C ILE A 240 -6.53 5.17 17.56
N ASP A 241 -5.63 4.23 17.88
CA ASP A 241 -5.33 3.79 19.24
C ASP A 241 -5.19 4.94 20.26
N ARG A 242 -4.47 6.01 19.91
CA ARG A 242 -4.17 7.16 20.77
C ARG A 242 -5.40 8.04 21.05
N LEU A 243 -6.37 8.04 20.15
CA LEU A 243 -7.60 8.84 20.27
C LEU A 243 -8.84 8.00 20.60
N CYS A 244 -8.77 6.67 20.50
CA CYS A 244 -9.90 5.77 20.75
C CYS A 244 -9.72 4.89 22.00
N ILE A 245 -8.57 5.00 22.67
CA ILE A 245 -8.27 4.34 23.95
C ILE A 245 -7.88 5.42 24.96
N ILE A 246 -8.45 5.34 26.16
CA ILE A 246 -8.11 6.20 27.30
C ILE A 246 -6.65 5.92 27.73
N GLN A 247 -5.73 6.83 27.43
CA GLN A 247 -4.28 6.62 27.57
C GLN A 247 -3.76 6.67 29.01
N ASP A 248 -4.49 7.34 29.90
CA ASP A 248 -4.20 7.46 31.33
C ASP A 248 -4.92 6.39 32.19
N ASP A 249 -5.46 5.36 31.56
CA ASP A 249 -6.09 4.21 32.22
C ASP A 249 -5.43 2.90 31.76
N SER A 250 -4.60 2.31 32.62
CA SER A 250 -3.90 1.06 32.30
C SER A 250 -4.85 -0.12 32.06
N ALA A 251 -5.94 -0.22 32.82
CA ALA A 251 -6.91 -1.29 32.66
C ALA A 251 -7.69 -1.14 31.35
N ALA A 252 -8.10 0.08 31.00
CA ALA A 252 -8.75 0.34 29.72
C ALA A 252 -7.81 0.03 28.54
N LYS A 253 -6.52 0.41 28.65
CA LYS A 253 -5.51 0.09 27.63
C LYS A 253 -5.34 -1.42 27.46
N GLU A 254 -5.25 -2.18 28.55
CA GLU A 254 -5.10 -3.63 28.47
C GLU A 254 -6.29 -4.28 27.76
N VAL A 255 -7.52 -3.87 28.11
CA VAL A 255 -8.75 -4.35 27.48
C VAL A 255 -8.80 -4.03 25.99
N GLU A 256 -8.49 -2.78 25.60
CA GLU A 256 -8.52 -2.39 24.18
C GLU A 256 -7.36 -3.00 23.38
N ASN A 257 -6.17 -3.11 23.98
CA ASN A 257 -5.03 -3.77 23.35
C ASN A 257 -5.35 -5.24 23.02
N ALA A 258 -6.03 -5.96 23.93
CA ALA A 258 -6.49 -7.33 23.70
C ALA A 258 -7.50 -7.44 22.53
N LYS A 259 -8.23 -6.36 22.20
CA LYS A 259 -9.17 -6.31 21.07
C LYS A 259 -8.51 -5.93 19.76
N THR A 260 -7.29 -5.41 19.75
CA THR A 260 -6.65 -4.83 18.54
C THR A 260 -6.69 -5.74 17.31
N ALA A 261 -6.38 -7.04 17.48
CA ALA A 261 -6.46 -8.01 16.39
C ALA A 261 -7.89 -8.15 15.84
N TYR A 262 -8.88 -8.17 16.74
CA TYR A 262 -10.29 -8.20 16.37
C TYR A 262 -10.70 -6.92 15.61
N ILE A 263 -10.32 -5.74 16.13
CA ILE A 263 -10.59 -4.43 15.53
C ILE A 263 -10.03 -4.38 14.10
N ALA A 264 -8.76 -4.72 13.92
CA ALA A 264 -8.11 -4.73 12.61
C ALA A 264 -8.77 -5.70 11.63
N SER A 265 -9.21 -6.86 12.13
CA SER A 265 -9.87 -7.88 11.31
C SER A 265 -11.27 -7.50 10.83
N ARG A 266 -11.95 -6.60 11.55
CA ARG A 266 -13.34 -6.15 11.28
C ARG A 266 -13.41 -4.78 10.62
N ALA A 267 -12.32 -4.03 10.63
CA ALA A 267 -12.20 -2.78 9.87
C ALA A 267 -12.49 -3.05 8.38
N ALA A 268 -13.10 -2.07 7.72
CA ALA A 268 -13.30 -2.10 6.27
C ALA A 268 -11.97 -2.34 5.54
N PHE A 269 -10.92 -1.67 6.04
CA PHE A 269 -9.52 -1.96 5.82
C PHE A 269 -8.69 -1.31 6.94
N VAL A 270 -7.46 -1.76 7.10
CA VAL A 270 -6.43 -1.04 7.85
C VAL A 270 -5.71 -0.08 6.91
N LEU A 271 -5.69 1.21 7.26
CA LEU A 271 -4.84 2.21 6.64
C LEU A 271 -3.48 2.14 7.35
N ALA A 272 -2.44 1.73 6.63
CA ALA A 272 -1.09 1.60 7.17
C ALA A 272 -0.20 2.69 6.59
N GLU A 273 0.37 3.52 7.45
CA GLU A 273 1.46 4.44 7.11
C GLU A 273 2.76 3.80 7.62
N CYS A 274 3.71 3.55 6.71
CA CYS A 274 4.91 2.76 6.97
C CYS A 274 6.23 3.49 6.67
N ASP A 275 6.17 4.72 6.14
CA ASP A 275 7.38 5.49 5.79
C ASP A 275 7.86 6.35 6.96
N GLY A 276 6.97 6.72 7.88
CA GLY A 276 7.29 7.51 9.06
C GLY A 276 8.08 6.78 10.14
N SER A 277 8.97 7.52 10.83
CA SER A 277 9.56 7.09 12.10
C SER A 277 8.64 7.33 13.30
N ASP A 278 7.59 8.13 13.12
CA ASP A 278 6.63 8.57 14.13
C ASP A 278 5.35 9.13 13.47
N ALA A 279 4.41 9.62 14.28
CA ALA A 279 3.10 10.10 13.83
C ALA A 279 3.13 11.47 13.11
N THR A 280 4.27 12.14 13.04
CA THR A 280 4.43 13.45 12.39
C THR A 280 4.78 13.37 10.91
N HIS A 281 5.12 12.17 10.41
CA HIS A 281 5.53 11.98 9.03
C HIS A 281 4.45 12.40 8.01
N GLY A 282 3.18 12.11 8.32
CA GLY A 282 2.07 12.30 7.39
C GLY A 282 1.89 11.14 6.42
N ILE A 283 0.76 11.10 5.76
CA ILE A 283 0.53 10.24 4.60
C ILE A 283 0.88 11.08 3.38
N ARG A 284 1.87 10.69 2.57
CA ARG A 284 2.39 11.53 1.49
C ARG A 284 1.73 11.26 0.14
N GLY A 285 1.67 12.32 -0.66
CA GLY A 285 1.33 12.27 -2.08
C GLY A 285 -0.08 11.81 -2.39
N VAL A 286 -1.09 12.09 -1.57
CA VAL A 286 -2.51 11.94 -1.93
C VAL A 286 -3.10 13.32 -2.19
N ALA A 287 -3.54 13.56 -3.44
CA ALA A 287 -4.05 14.87 -3.84
C ALA A 287 -5.27 15.29 -2.99
N GLY A 288 -5.23 16.51 -2.44
CA GLY A 288 -6.30 17.06 -1.58
C GLY A 288 -6.34 16.52 -0.15
N VAL A 289 -5.39 15.66 0.24
CA VAL A 289 -5.28 15.08 1.58
C VAL A 289 -3.93 15.41 2.20
N SER A 290 -2.86 15.03 1.50
CA SER A 290 -1.49 15.09 1.99
C SER A 290 -0.95 16.51 1.97
N LEU A 291 -0.20 16.87 3.01
CA LEU A 291 0.52 18.14 3.07
C LEU A 291 1.80 18.15 2.20
N GLN A 292 2.38 16.97 1.95
CA GLN A 292 3.62 16.81 1.22
C GLN A 292 3.44 15.87 0.02
N PRO A 293 4.11 16.15 -1.12
CA PRO A 293 4.16 15.21 -2.24
C PRO A 293 4.96 13.97 -1.86
N ARG A 294 4.78 12.88 -2.61
CA ARG A 294 5.64 11.69 -2.53
C ARG A 294 6.76 11.77 -3.57
N SER A 295 7.80 10.95 -3.43
CA SER A 295 8.87 10.83 -4.43
C SER A 295 8.85 9.46 -5.10
N PHE A 296 8.20 9.36 -6.27
CA PHE A 296 8.11 8.08 -6.99
C PHE A 296 8.73 8.12 -8.39
N PRO A 297 10.02 7.78 -8.54
CA PRO A 297 10.66 7.68 -9.84
C PRO A 297 10.24 6.39 -10.57
N GLN A 298 9.14 6.44 -11.32
CA GLN A 298 8.78 5.35 -12.22
C GLN A 298 9.63 5.43 -13.49
N ARG A 299 10.35 4.34 -13.79
CA ARG A 299 11.04 4.18 -15.07
C ARG A 299 10.16 3.42 -16.05
N VAL A 300 10.08 3.92 -17.27
CA VAL A 300 9.37 3.32 -18.40
C VAL A 300 10.41 2.94 -19.45
N TYR A 301 10.38 1.68 -19.88
CA TYR A 301 11.32 1.10 -20.84
C TYR A 301 10.58 0.81 -22.15
N PRO A 302 10.80 1.60 -23.21
CA PRO A 302 10.12 1.37 -24.49
C PRO A 302 10.54 0.05 -25.12
N PHE A 303 9.60 -0.58 -25.83
CA PHE A 303 9.82 -1.79 -26.64
C PHE A 303 9.11 -1.66 -27.98
N GLY A 304 9.88 -1.73 -29.08
CA GLY A 304 9.31 -1.49 -30.40
C GLY A 304 8.72 -0.08 -30.53
N ASN A 305 7.62 0.05 -31.27
CA ASN A 305 7.02 1.36 -31.56
C ASN A 305 6.02 1.82 -30.50
N ASP A 306 5.19 0.91 -29.99
CA ASP A 306 4.00 1.28 -29.19
C ASP A 306 3.92 0.57 -27.84
N GLU A 307 4.85 -0.34 -27.53
CA GLU A 307 4.85 -1.11 -26.29
C GLU A 307 5.87 -0.57 -25.30
N ALA A 308 5.62 -0.80 -24.02
CA ALA A 308 6.53 -0.38 -22.98
C ALA A 308 6.46 -1.33 -21.79
N PHE A 309 7.55 -1.37 -21.04
CA PHE A 309 7.67 -2.11 -19.81
C PHE A 309 7.91 -1.15 -18.65
N ILE A 310 7.41 -1.49 -17.47
CA ILE A 310 7.69 -0.76 -16.23
C ILE A 310 8.21 -1.71 -15.18
N ARG A 311 9.06 -1.18 -14.30
CA ARG A 311 9.53 -1.91 -13.13
C ARG A 311 8.55 -1.71 -11.96
N MET A 312 8.19 -2.79 -11.27
CA MET A 312 7.51 -2.65 -9.97
C MET A 312 8.53 -2.26 -8.90
N THR A 313 8.67 -0.97 -8.64
CA THR A 313 9.62 -0.45 -7.64
C THR A 313 9.24 -0.87 -6.22
N GLY A 314 7.94 -0.96 -5.88
CA GLY A 314 7.47 -1.21 -4.52
C GLY A 314 7.61 -2.66 -4.02
N LEU A 315 7.50 -3.67 -4.88
CA LEU A 315 7.54 -5.08 -4.46
C LEU A 315 8.98 -5.61 -4.27
N GLN A 316 9.93 -5.04 -5.01
CA GLN A 316 11.32 -5.47 -4.97
C GLN A 316 12.18 -4.71 -3.96
N LEU A 317 11.88 -3.45 -3.65
CA LEU A 317 12.65 -2.73 -2.64
C LEU A 317 12.39 -3.33 -1.24
N GLY A 318 11.15 -3.71 -0.91
CA GLY A 318 10.85 -4.50 0.29
C GLY A 318 11.49 -5.91 0.31
N TYR A 319 11.71 -6.54 -0.86
CA TYR A 319 12.42 -7.84 -0.96
C TYR A 319 13.96 -7.70 -0.92
N LYS A 320 14.53 -6.63 -1.49
CA LYS A 320 15.98 -6.37 -1.51
C LYS A 320 16.49 -5.77 -0.20
N LEU A 321 15.76 -4.84 0.42
CA LEU A 321 16.09 -4.28 1.74
C LEU A 321 16.01 -5.33 2.84
N SER A 322 15.03 -6.26 2.77
CA SER A 322 14.95 -7.46 3.63
C SER A 322 16.21 -8.34 3.60
N ARG A 323 17.04 -8.26 2.56
CA ARG A 323 18.19 -9.16 2.35
C ARG A 323 19.55 -8.47 2.47
N LYS A 324 19.61 -7.13 2.49
CA LYS A 324 20.88 -6.37 2.49
C LYS A 324 21.01 -5.28 3.56
N GLU A 325 19.95 -4.83 4.21
CA GLU A 325 20.07 -3.78 5.23
C GLU A 325 19.55 -4.27 6.58
N THR A 326 20.47 -4.87 7.33
CA THR A 326 20.58 -4.67 8.78
C THR A 326 21.23 -3.30 9.07
N ASP A 327 21.02 -2.31 8.22
CA ASP A 327 21.55 -0.96 8.43
C ASP A 327 20.53 -0.15 9.22
N SER A 328 21.00 0.49 10.28
CA SER A 328 20.24 0.99 11.43
C SER A 328 19.44 2.27 11.16
N THR A 329 19.23 2.63 9.90
CA THR A 329 18.61 3.90 9.47
C THR A 329 17.13 3.80 9.15
N HIS A 330 16.59 2.59 8.94
CA HIS A 330 15.16 2.37 8.72
C HIS A 330 14.55 1.60 9.91
N PRO A 331 13.81 2.28 10.80
CA PRO A 331 13.30 1.66 12.04
C PRO A 331 12.16 0.66 11.83
N TYR A 332 11.64 0.51 10.61
CA TYR A 332 10.55 -0.40 10.28
C TYR A 332 11.00 -1.52 9.33
N PRO A 333 10.81 -2.81 9.69
CA PRO A 333 11.03 -3.89 8.75
C PRO A 333 10.03 -3.74 7.60
N LEU A 334 10.56 -3.41 6.42
CA LEU A 334 9.80 -3.18 5.20
C LEU A 334 8.91 -4.38 4.89
N ARG A 335 7.64 -4.19 5.22
CA ARG A 335 6.47 -5.05 5.11
C ARG A 335 5.44 -4.52 6.11
N ALA A 336 4.42 -3.87 5.57
CA ALA A 336 3.15 -3.62 6.24
C ALA A 336 2.68 -4.78 7.12
N PRO A 337 2.76 -6.09 6.75
CA PRO A 337 2.28 -7.19 7.60
C PRO A 337 3.12 -7.50 8.86
N SER A 338 4.10 -6.68 9.24
CA SER A 338 4.94 -6.92 10.44
C SER A 338 4.28 -6.54 11.77
N ARG A 339 3.24 -5.69 11.77
CA ARG A 339 2.45 -5.38 12.98
C ARG A 339 1.32 -6.38 13.18
N ALA A 340 1.01 -6.73 14.43
CA ALA A 340 -0.12 -7.60 14.77
C ALA A 340 -1.46 -7.12 14.17
N GLU A 341 -1.63 -5.79 14.06
CA GLU A 341 -2.79 -5.12 13.45
C GLU A 341 -2.94 -5.48 11.95
N THR A 342 -1.92 -5.23 11.14
CA THR A 342 -1.93 -5.53 9.70
C THR A 342 -1.82 -7.03 9.42
N ALA A 343 -1.24 -7.79 10.35
CA ALA A 343 -1.15 -9.25 10.31
C ALA A 343 -2.51 -9.95 10.46
N THR A 344 -3.49 -9.30 11.06
CA THR A 344 -4.85 -9.85 11.28
C THR A 344 -5.90 -9.13 10.43
N ALA A 345 -5.55 -8.00 9.84
CA ALA A 345 -6.36 -7.26 8.90
C ALA A 345 -6.67 -8.07 7.62
N ARG A 346 -7.94 -8.03 7.20
CA ARG A 346 -8.38 -8.62 5.94
C ARG A 346 -7.84 -7.87 4.73
N ARG A 347 -7.94 -6.55 4.80
CA ARG A 347 -7.57 -5.61 3.75
C ARG A 347 -6.65 -4.57 4.36
N VAL A 348 -5.59 -4.24 3.64
CA VAL A 348 -4.63 -3.22 4.04
C VAL A 348 -4.42 -2.28 2.87
N LEU A 349 -4.66 -1.00 3.09
CA LEU A 349 -4.20 0.09 2.24
C LEU A 349 -2.90 0.60 2.83
N CYS A 350 -1.78 0.28 2.20
CA CYS A 350 -0.45 0.57 2.71
C CYS A 350 0.21 1.71 1.94
N PHE A 351 0.74 2.68 2.68
CA PHE A 351 1.67 3.70 2.19
C PHE A 351 3.07 3.32 2.65
N GLU A 352 3.91 2.92 1.68
CA GLU A 352 5.26 2.44 1.93
C GLU A 352 6.14 2.73 0.69
N MET A 353 7.36 3.20 0.93
CA MET A 353 8.37 3.61 -0.04
C MET A 353 7.83 4.59 -1.08
N ASP A 354 7.08 5.62 -0.64
CA ASP A 354 6.41 6.59 -1.53
C ASP A 354 5.43 5.92 -2.53
N THR A 355 4.96 4.71 -2.22
CA THR A 355 3.97 3.96 -3.00
C THR A 355 2.69 3.75 -2.20
N VAL A 356 1.57 3.54 -2.91
CA VAL A 356 0.33 3.07 -2.32
C VAL A 356 0.03 1.66 -2.83
N GLN A 357 -0.31 0.76 -1.91
CA GLN A 357 -0.55 -0.64 -2.19
C GLN A 357 -1.85 -1.10 -1.54
N TRP A 358 -2.57 -1.98 -2.21
CA TRP A 358 -3.76 -2.62 -1.66
C TRP A 358 -3.51 -4.13 -1.57
N ALA A 359 -3.63 -4.67 -0.36
CA ALA A 359 -3.56 -6.09 -0.11
C ALA A 359 -4.91 -6.59 0.43
N CYS A 360 -5.37 -7.73 -0.09
CA CYS A 360 -6.55 -8.43 0.39
C CYS A 360 -6.21 -9.91 0.59
N ARG A 361 -6.59 -10.47 1.75
CA ARG A 361 -6.30 -11.86 2.15
C ARG A 361 -7.45 -12.85 1.88
N SER A 362 -8.22 -12.60 0.82
CA SER A 362 -9.32 -13.47 0.38
C SER A 362 -8.81 -14.76 -0.23
#